data_AF-A0A367YZQ7-F1
#
_entry.id   AF-A0A367YZQ7-F1
#
_cell.length_a   1.000
_cell.length_b   1.000
_cell.length_c   1.000
_cell.angle_alpha   90.00
_cell.angle_beta   90.00
_cell.angle_gamma   90.00
#
_symmetry.space_group_name_H-M   'P 1'
#
loop_
_entity.id
_entity.type
_entity.pdbx_description
1 polymer ?
#
loop_
_entity_poly.entity_id
_entity_poly.type
_entity_poly.pdbx_seq_one_letter_code
_entity_poly.pdbx_strand_id
1 'polypeptide(L)'
;MFRPRVPLAIAAVVCGLGLSLSACSAGAEQTESPAPAGSSAPAEAPEQTEETTGDDGSGTDGKPAKEDVVAGYAALIEEQMGSMIPDGGEVDMEAIVTEVAQCFVDEVYDEASVQTLEALAASDAAGIDPADTQLFTDAQGTCTEQITQSIQEQMGG
;
A
#
# COMPACT_ATOMS: atom_id res chain seq x y z
N MET A 1 30.72 -45.11 5.21
CA MET A 1 30.06 -43.79 5.21
C MET A 1 30.22 -43.17 6.60
N PHE A 2 31.03 -42.13 6.72
CA PHE A 2 31.39 -41.44 7.97
C PHE A 2 30.36 -40.33 8.25
N ARG A 3 29.78 -40.30 9.45
CA ARG A 3 28.96 -39.18 9.95
C ARG A 3 29.82 -38.29 10.85
N PRO A 4 29.99 -36.99 10.56
CA PRO A 4 30.47 -36.05 11.57
C PRO A 4 29.27 -35.49 12.36
N ARG A 5 29.34 -35.65 13.69
CA ARG A 5 28.58 -34.90 14.70
C ARG A 5 29.51 -33.84 15.29
N VAL A 6 29.16 -32.56 15.22
CA VAL A 6 29.68 -31.50 16.10
C VAL A 6 28.69 -30.32 16.10
N PRO A 7 28.72 -29.38 17.08
CA PRO A 7 27.77 -29.37 18.18
C PRO A 7 26.97 -28.05 18.30
N LEU A 8 25.92 -28.16 19.11
CA LEU A 8 25.16 -27.08 19.73
C LEU A 8 26.09 -26.03 20.39
N ALA A 9 26.04 -24.78 19.93
CA ALA A 9 26.62 -23.64 20.63
C ALA A 9 25.53 -22.60 20.89
N ILE A 10 25.14 -22.51 22.16
CA ILE A 10 24.21 -21.54 22.74
C ILE A 10 24.95 -20.21 22.85
N ALA A 11 24.38 -19.13 22.30
CA ALA A 11 24.81 -17.77 22.57
C ALA A 11 23.58 -16.92 22.96
N ALA A 12 23.38 -16.78 24.27
CA ALA A 12 22.42 -15.84 24.85
C ALA A 12 23.03 -14.44 24.81
N VAL A 13 22.41 -13.51 24.10
CA VAL A 13 22.74 -12.08 24.13
C VAL A 13 21.71 -11.39 25.02
N VAL A 14 22.11 -11.11 26.25
CA VAL A 14 21.42 -10.22 27.18
C VAL A 14 21.92 -8.80 26.90
N CYS A 15 21.10 -7.98 26.26
CA CYS A 15 21.29 -6.53 26.22
C CYS A 15 20.21 -5.88 27.07
N GLY A 16 20.51 -5.70 28.35
CA GLY A 16 19.87 -4.70 29.18
C GLY A 16 20.70 -3.42 29.14
N LEU A 17 20.04 -2.29 28.90
CA LEU A 17 20.37 -0.87 29.15
C LEU A 17 19.14 -0.12 28.60
N GLY A 18 18.39 0.75 29.27
CA GLY A 18 18.52 1.48 30.51
C GLY A 18 17.50 2.63 30.38
N LEU A 19 16.56 2.74 31.31
CA LEU A 19 15.59 3.84 31.35
C LEU A 19 16.31 5.18 31.52
N SER A 20 15.88 6.20 30.77
CA SER A 20 15.97 7.61 31.19
C SER A 20 14.92 8.43 30.45
N LEU A 21 13.78 8.65 31.11
CA LEU A 21 12.93 9.81 30.87
C LEU A 21 13.69 11.05 31.38
N SER A 22 13.82 12.08 30.55
CA SER A 22 14.07 13.44 31.00
C SER A 22 13.18 14.40 30.23
N ALA A 23 12.24 14.95 30.99
CA ALA A 23 11.53 16.19 30.73
C ALA A 23 12.47 17.41 30.87
N CYS A 24 11.93 18.60 30.61
CA CYS A 24 12.52 19.95 30.63
C CYS A 24 13.32 20.35 29.37
N SER A 25 13.26 21.59 28.88
CA SER A 25 12.50 22.80 29.23
C SER A 25 12.90 23.92 28.25
N ALA A 26 11.94 24.79 27.94
CA ALA A 26 12.07 26.24 27.67
C ALA A 26 12.95 26.76 26.52
N GLY A 27 12.39 27.70 25.74
CA GLY A 27 13.22 28.69 25.04
C GLY A 27 12.55 29.57 23.98
N ALA A 28 11.67 30.48 24.41
CA ALA A 28 11.42 31.84 23.88
C ALA A 28 11.07 32.10 22.39
N GLU A 29 9.92 32.74 22.24
CA GLU A 29 9.45 33.56 21.11
C GLU A 29 10.47 34.62 20.65
N GLN A 30 10.54 34.90 19.34
CA GLN A 30 10.68 36.29 18.85
C GLN A 30 9.95 36.49 17.51
N THR A 31 8.92 37.32 17.59
CA THR A 31 8.26 38.08 16.53
C THR A 31 9.25 39.03 15.86
N GLU A 32 9.37 39.01 14.53
CA GLU A 32 9.45 40.25 13.74
C GLU A 32 9.14 40.00 12.26
N SER A 33 8.13 40.71 11.77
CA SER A 33 7.84 40.98 10.35
C SER A 33 8.14 42.46 10.14
N PRO A 34 8.64 42.91 8.97
CA PRO A 34 7.72 43.24 7.87
C PRO A 34 8.29 43.07 6.42
N ALA A 35 7.37 43.00 5.45
CA ALA A 35 7.59 43.11 3.99
C ALA A 35 7.78 44.60 3.56
N PRO A 36 8.15 44.97 2.30
CA PRO A 36 7.30 44.75 1.11
C PRO A 36 7.98 44.64 -0.30
N ALA A 37 7.18 44.11 -1.25
CA ALA A 37 6.98 44.44 -2.67
C ALA A 37 8.15 44.58 -3.68
N GLY A 38 8.08 43.76 -4.74
CA GLY A 38 8.76 43.97 -6.03
C GLY A 38 8.02 43.22 -7.15
N SER A 39 7.21 43.97 -7.90
CA SER A 39 6.31 43.54 -8.98
C SER A 39 7.04 43.07 -10.23
N SER A 40 6.54 42.01 -10.87
CA SER A 40 6.47 41.86 -12.33
C SER A 40 5.52 40.70 -12.71
N ALA A 41 4.35 41.05 -13.22
CA ALA A 41 3.58 40.23 -14.16
C ALA A 41 3.91 40.75 -15.59
N PRO A 42 3.76 39.95 -16.66
CA PRO A 42 2.43 39.58 -17.14
C PRO A 42 2.26 38.13 -17.63
N ALA A 43 0.98 37.72 -17.62
CA ALA A 43 0.25 36.78 -18.48
C ALA A 43 1.03 35.85 -19.42
N GLU A 44 0.68 34.55 -19.40
CA GLU A 44 -0.15 33.92 -20.45
C GLU A 44 -0.88 32.71 -19.84
N ALA A 45 -2.20 32.70 -19.98
CA ALA A 45 -3.00 31.48 -19.99
C ALA A 45 -3.00 30.96 -21.44
N PRO A 46 -3.04 29.64 -21.62
CA PRO A 46 -4.22 29.14 -22.30
C PRO A 46 -4.89 28.03 -21.51
N GLU A 47 -6.21 28.16 -21.55
CA GLU A 47 -7.22 27.17 -21.24
C GLU A 47 -6.83 25.79 -21.80
N GLN A 48 -6.76 24.81 -20.91
CA GLN A 48 -7.22 23.45 -21.24
C GLN A 48 -8.30 23.11 -20.24
N THR A 49 -9.50 23.51 -20.64
CA THR A 49 -10.76 22.85 -20.36
C THR A 49 -10.61 21.37 -20.69
N GLU A 50 -10.38 20.53 -19.69
CA GLU A 50 -10.82 19.13 -19.76
C GLU A 50 -12.10 19.03 -18.93
N GLU A 51 -13.21 19.06 -19.65
CA GLU A 51 -14.53 18.72 -19.15
C GLU A 51 -14.55 17.26 -18.72
N THR A 52 -14.76 17.08 -17.42
CA THR A 52 -15.50 16.02 -16.74
C THR A 52 -15.88 14.76 -17.54
N THR A 53 -15.29 13.63 -17.13
CA THR A 53 -15.96 12.32 -17.19
C THR A 53 -16.13 11.78 -15.78
N GLY A 54 -17.34 11.95 -15.24
CA GLY A 54 -17.98 11.01 -14.31
C GLY A 54 -17.35 10.85 -12.93
N ASP A 55 -17.43 11.89 -12.10
CA ASP A 55 -17.51 11.73 -10.64
C ASP A 55 -18.92 11.21 -10.31
N ASP A 56 -19.12 9.90 -10.46
CA ASP A 56 -20.30 9.18 -9.97
C ASP A 56 -19.79 8.09 -9.02
N GLY A 57 -19.40 8.49 -7.80
CA GLY A 57 -18.76 7.57 -6.88
C GLY A 57 -18.55 8.08 -5.45
N SER A 58 -19.58 8.69 -4.85
CA SER A 58 -19.74 8.82 -3.40
C SER A 58 -18.53 9.36 -2.63
N GLY A 59 -18.50 10.68 -2.41
CA GLY A 59 -17.45 11.38 -1.68
C GLY A 59 -16.97 10.66 -0.41
N THR A 60 -15.66 10.45 -0.34
CA THR A 60 -14.94 10.02 0.86
C THR A 60 -13.63 10.81 0.93
N ASP A 61 -13.53 11.72 1.89
CA ASP A 61 -12.31 12.26 2.54
C ASP A 61 -11.01 12.51 1.72
N GLY A 62 -11.07 12.69 0.40
CA GLY A 62 -9.89 12.79 -0.48
C GLY A 62 -9.29 11.44 -0.89
N LYS A 63 -10.01 10.32 -0.72
CA LYS A 63 -9.58 8.99 -1.18
C LYS A 63 -9.84 8.81 -2.69
N PRO A 64 -8.97 8.11 -3.43
CA PRO A 64 -9.23 7.72 -4.83
C PRO A 64 -10.38 6.72 -4.92
N ALA A 65 -10.99 6.53 -6.10
CA ALA A 65 -12.08 5.57 -6.26
C ALA A 65 -11.60 4.13 -5.98
N LYS A 66 -12.45 3.31 -5.35
CA LYS A 66 -12.10 1.91 -5.02
C LYS A 66 -11.65 1.14 -6.25
N GLU A 67 -12.31 1.36 -7.37
CA GLU A 67 -12.05 0.69 -8.64
C GLU A 67 -10.65 1.02 -9.17
N ASP A 68 -10.21 2.27 -9.01
CA ASP A 68 -8.85 2.70 -9.39
C ASP A 68 -7.80 2.03 -8.49
N VAL A 69 -8.07 1.92 -7.18
CA VAL A 69 -7.19 1.21 -6.24
C VAL A 69 -7.09 -0.27 -6.58
N VAL A 70 -8.21 -0.92 -6.93
CA VAL A 70 -8.24 -2.33 -7.36
C VAL A 70 -7.43 -2.51 -8.64
N ALA A 71 -7.64 -1.66 -9.65
CA ALA A 71 -6.91 -1.73 -10.91
C ALA A 71 -5.41 -1.54 -10.69
N GLY A 72 -5.01 -0.55 -9.89
CA GLY A 72 -3.62 -0.26 -9.61
C GLY A 72 -2.92 -1.37 -8.81
N TYR A 73 -3.61 -1.98 -7.83
CA TYR A 73 -3.08 -3.11 -7.08
C TYR A 73 -3.04 -4.42 -7.90
N ALA A 74 -4.03 -4.67 -8.76
CA ALA A 74 -4.00 -5.78 -9.71
C ALA A 74 -2.75 -5.71 -10.60
N ALA A 75 -2.43 -4.52 -11.14
CA ALA A 75 -1.21 -4.33 -11.94
C ALA A 75 0.08 -4.63 -11.15
N LEU A 76 0.14 -4.31 -9.85
CA LEU A 76 1.28 -4.67 -8.99
C LEU A 76 1.41 -6.19 -8.82
N ILE A 77 0.30 -6.90 -8.67
CA ILE A 77 0.28 -8.37 -8.60
C ILE A 77 0.72 -8.95 -9.95
N GLU A 78 0.24 -8.43 -11.07
CA GLU A 78 0.66 -8.85 -12.41
C GLU A 78 2.14 -8.60 -12.65
N GLU A 79 2.69 -7.48 -12.18
CA GLU A 79 4.13 -7.20 -12.29
C GLU A 79 4.95 -8.24 -11.50
N GLN A 80 4.53 -8.56 -10.27
CA GLN A 80 5.23 -9.56 -9.46
C GLN A 80 5.06 -10.99 -9.99
N MET A 81 3.84 -11.36 -10.41
CA MET A 81 3.46 -12.72 -10.76
C MET A 81 3.62 -13.01 -12.24
N GLY A 82 3.67 -11.99 -13.10
CA GLY A 82 3.76 -12.12 -14.56
C GLY A 82 5.01 -12.87 -15.03
N SER A 83 6.07 -12.92 -14.22
CA SER A 83 7.25 -13.75 -14.48
C SER A 83 7.13 -15.21 -14.02
N MET A 84 6.10 -15.55 -13.23
CA MET A 84 5.86 -16.88 -12.67
C MET A 84 4.68 -17.61 -13.30
N ILE A 85 3.86 -16.94 -14.12
CA ILE A 85 2.72 -17.56 -14.80
C ILE A 85 3.25 -18.42 -15.97
N PRO A 86 3.10 -19.75 -15.93
CA PRO A 86 3.42 -20.57 -17.08
C PRO A 86 2.42 -20.30 -18.21
N ASP A 87 2.90 -19.89 -19.39
CA ASP A 87 2.09 -19.78 -20.59
C ASP A 87 1.33 -21.10 -20.85
N GLY A 88 -0.01 -21.05 -20.81
CA GLY A 88 -0.87 -22.15 -21.27
C GLY A 88 -1.55 -23.03 -20.20
N GLY A 89 -1.73 -22.54 -18.97
CA GLY A 89 -2.62 -23.18 -17.98
C GLY A 89 -4.11 -22.95 -18.25
N GLU A 90 -4.97 -23.89 -17.85
CA GLU A 90 -6.45 -23.78 -17.96
C GLU A 90 -7.08 -22.79 -16.96
N VAL A 91 -6.26 -22.19 -16.08
CA VAL A 91 -6.71 -21.31 -15.02
C VAL A 91 -6.65 -19.87 -15.51
N ASP A 92 -7.79 -19.18 -15.45
CA ASP A 92 -7.93 -17.78 -15.81
C ASP A 92 -7.24 -16.89 -14.76
N MET A 93 -5.93 -16.69 -14.93
CA MET A 93 -5.11 -16.02 -13.94
C MET A 93 -5.49 -14.54 -13.78
N GLU A 94 -5.96 -13.90 -14.85
CA GLU A 94 -6.43 -12.51 -14.83
C GLU A 94 -7.65 -12.37 -13.91
N ALA A 95 -8.57 -13.34 -13.96
CA ALA A 95 -9.70 -13.40 -13.05
C ALA A 95 -9.25 -13.60 -11.59
N ILE A 96 -8.26 -14.47 -11.35
CA ILE A 96 -7.71 -14.66 -9.99
C ILE A 96 -7.03 -13.39 -9.49
N VAL A 97 -6.22 -12.73 -10.31
CA VAL A 97 -5.54 -11.49 -9.91
C VAL A 97 -6.55 -10.40 -9.57
N THR A 98 -7.59 -10.26 -10.38
CA THR A 98 -8.68 -9.32 -10.13
C THR A 98 -9.41 -9.65 -8.82
N GLU A 99 -9.69 -10.93 -8.56
CA GLU A 99 -10.36 -11.37 -7.32
C GLU A 99 -9.48 -11.16 -6.08
N VAL A 100 -8.17 -11.45 -6.17
CA VAL A 100 -7.19 -11.11 -5.12
C VAL A 100 -7.16 -9.61 -4.88
N ALA A 101 -7.08 -8.82 -5.93
CA ALA A 101 -6.97 -7.37 -5.82
C ALA A 101 -8.23 -6.77 -5.21
N GLN A 102 -9.41 -7.24 -5.63
CA GLN A 102 -10.68 -6.78 -5.10
C GLN A 102 -10.83 -7.13 -3.62
N CYS A 103 -10.58 -8.39 -3.23
CA CYS A 103 -10.63 -8.78 -1.83
C CYS A 103 -9.68 -7.94 -0.98
N PHE A 104 -8.45 -7.74 -1.46
CA PHE A 104 -7.44 -7.00 -0.73
C PHE A 104 -7.87 -5.54 -0.49
N VAL A 105 -8.34 -4.86 -1.55
CA VAL A 105 -8.82 -3.48 -1.44
C VAL A 105 -10.04 -3.39 -0.54
N ASP A 106 -10.97 -4.35 -0.59
CA ASP A 106 -12.13 -4.33 0.31
C ASP A 106 -11.75 -4.43 1.79
N GLU A 107 -10.70 -5.18 2.13
CA GLU A 107 -10.19 -5.28 3.51
C GLU A 107 -9.45 -4.01 3.97
N VAL A 108 -8.71 -3.33 3.08
CA VAL A 108 -7.86 -2.21 3.50
C VAL A 108 -8.44 -0.82 3.24
N TYR A 109 -9.40 -0.66 2.31
CA TYR A 109 -9.77 0.66 1.78
C TYR A 109 -10.30 1.63 2.83
N ASP A 110 -11.04 1.13 3.81
CA ASP A 110 -11.64 1.99 4.84
C ASP A 110 -10.59 2.44 5.88
N GLU A 111 -9.64 1.56 6.22
CA GLU A 111 -8.65 1.77 7.30
C GLU A 111 -7.32 2.35 6.81
N ALA A 112 -6.93 2.08 5.57
CA ALA A 112 -5.67 2.55 5.01
C ALA A 112 -5.63 4.08 4.88
N SER A 113 -4.41 4.62 4.99
CA SER A 113 -4.16 6.04 4.75
C SER A 113 -4.47 6.43 3.30
N VAL A 114 -4.84 7.70 3.09
CA VAL A 114 -5.05 8.25 1.74
C VAL A 114 -3.80 8.09 0.89
N GLN A 115 -2.61 8.33 1.46
CA GLN A 115 -1.34 8.14 0.77
C GLN A 115 -1.18 6.72 0.24
N THR A 116 -1.48 5.70 1.06
CA THR A 116 -1.41 4.30 0.64
C THR A 116 -2.40 4.00 -0.48
N LEU A 117 -3.62 4.51 -0.40
CA LEU A 117 -4.63 4.29 -1.45
C LEU A 117 -4.26 4.97 -2.77
N GLU A 118 -3.71 6.19 -2.72
CA GLU A 118 -3.17 6.88 -3.90
C GLU A 118 -2.00 6.11 -4.51
N ALA A 119 -1.08 5.61 -3.68
CA ALA A 119 0.05 4.81 -4.13
C ALA A 119 -0.40 3.50 -4.79
N LEU A 120 -1.39 2.81 -4.19
CA LEU A 120 -2.00 1.61 -4.78
C LEU A 120 -2.67 1.92 -6.12
N ALA A 121 -3.48 2.97 -6.22
CA ALA A 121 -4.12 3.38 -7.46
C ALA A 121 -3.10 3.76 -8.57
N ALA A 122 -1.94 4.28 -8.17
CA ALA A 122 -0.84 4.60 -9.08
C ALA A 122 0.08 3.40 -9.39
N SER A 123 -0.21 2.20 -8.86
CA SER A 123 0.66 1.03 -8.94
C SER A 123 2.08 1.28 -8.40
N ASP A 124 2.21 2.11 -7.36
CA ASP A 124 3.48 2.46 -6.73
C ASP A 124 3.63 1.78 -5.37
N ALA A 125 4.22 0.59 -5.36
CA ALA A 125 4.49 -0.13 -4.11
C ALA A 125 5.47 0.61 -3.16
N ALA A 126 6.29 1.54 -3.67
CA ALA A 126 7.23 2.30 -2.85
C ALA A 126 6.56 3.48 -2.12
N GLY A 127 5.40 3.93 -2.59
CA GLY A 127 4.62 5.01 -2.00
C GLY A 127 3.75 4.61 -0.80
N ILE A 128 3.61 3.30 -0.53
CA ILE A 128 2.79 2.75 0.57
C ILE A 128 3.33 3.24 1.93
N ASP A 129 2.43 3.73 2.79
CA ASP A 129 2.79 4.15 4.14
C ASP A 129 3.22 2.93 4.97
N PRO A 130 4.43 2.92 5.56
CA PRO A 130 4.87 1.82 6.41
C PRO A 130 3.94 1.57 7.62
N ALA A 131 3.17 2.56 8.08
CA ALA A 131 2.18 2.38 9.13
C ALA A 131 1.05 1.41 8.73
N ASP A 132 0.75 1.28 7.43
CA ASP A 132 -0.31 0.43 6.90
C ASP A 132 0.16 -1.02 6.62
N THR A 133 1.45 -1.31 6.83
CA THR A 133 2.04 -2.65 6.57
C THR A 133 1.31 -3.78 7.30
N GLN A 134 0.80 -3.52 8.51
CA GLN A 134 0.07 -4.54 9.27
C GLN A 134 -1.28 -4.86 8.63
N LEU A 135 -2.03 -3.83 8.19
CA LEU A 135 -3.29 -4.00 7.45
C LEU A 135 -3.07 -4.88 6.21
N PHE A 136 -1.97 -4.65 5.49
CA PHE A 136 -1.61 -5.41 4.30
C PHE A 136 -1.32 -6.88 4.60
N THR A 137 -0.71 -7.17 5.75
CA THR A 137 -0.40 -8.55 6.15
C THR A 137 -1.68 -9.29 6.52
N ASP A 138 -2.57 -8.63 7.25
CA ASP A 138 -3.85 -9.20 7.69
C ASP A 138 -4.77 -9.43 6.48
N ALA A 139 -4.91 -8.45 5.57
CA ALA A 139 -5.69 -8.57 4.34
C ALA A 139 -5.19 -9.69 3.42
N GLN A 140 -3.87 -9.84 3.26
CA GLN A 140 -3.30 -10.97 2.49
C GLN A 140 -3.69 -12.33 3.08
N GLY A 141 -3.69 -12.47 4.41
CA GLY A 141 -4.12 -13.68 5.10
C GLY A 141 -5.59 -14.00 4.82
N THR A 142 -6.47 -13.04 5.08
CA THR A 142 -7.91 -13.17 4.85
C THR A 142 -8.22 -13.52 3.39
N CYS A 143 -7.64 -12.79 2.44
CA CYS A 143 -7.93 -12.97 1.03
C CYS A 143 -7.37 -14.28 0.46
N THR A 144 -6.19 -14.71 0.90
CA THR A 144 -5.65 -16.02 0.52
C THR A 144 -6.55 -17.15 0.99
N GLU A 145 -7.05 -17.07 2.24
CA GLU A 145 -7.97 -18.07 2.78
C GLU A 145 -9.30 -18.11 2.04
N GLN A 146 -9.88 -16.95 1.70
CA GLN A 146 -11.12 -16.88 0.92
C GLN A 146 -10.96 -17.45 -0.48
N ILE A 147 -9.93 -17.02 -1.21
CA ILE A 147 -9.71 -17.44 -2.60
C ILE A 147 -9.36 -18.92 -2.68
N THR A 148 -8.58 -19.42 -1.72
CA THR A 148 -8.29 -20.86 -1.61
C THR A 148 -9.57 -21.68 -1.38
N GLN A 149 -10.51 -21.18 -0.58
CA GLN A 149 -11.82 -21.82 -0.38
C GLN A 149 -12.65 -21.78 -1.67
N SER A 150 -12.77 -20.62 -2.33
CA SER A 150 -13.49 -20.46 -3.60
C SER A 150 -12.97 -21.41 -4.70
N ILE A 151 -11.65 -21.59 -4.80
CA ILE A 151 -11.03 -22.49 -5.77
C ILE A 151 -11.31 -23.96 -5.43
N GLN A 152 -11.26 -24.34 -4.15
CA GLN A 152 -11.55 -25.72 -3.73
C GLN A 152 -13.00 -26.12 -3.99
N GLU A 153 -13.96 -25.20 -3.78
CA GLU A 153 -15.37 -25.42 -4.08
C GLU A 153 -15.61 -25.60 -5.59
N GLN A 154 -14.92 -24.82 -6.43
CA GLN A 154 -15.05 -24.92 -7.90
C GLN A 154 -14.46 -26.22 -8.48
N MET A 155 -13.47 -26.84 -7.82
CA MET A 155 -12.86 -28.09 -8.28
C MET A 155 -13.48 -29.37 -7.66
N GLY A 156 -14.40 -29.23 -6.71
CA GLY A 156 -14.88 -30.33 -5.86
C GLY A 156 -16.38 -30.60 -5.87
N GLY A 157 -17.15 -29.94 -6.75
CA GLY A 157 -18.61 -30.13 -6.92
C GLY A 157 -18.99 -31.28 -7.84
#